data_AF-A0A091JWU9-F1
#
_entry.id   AF-A0A091JWU9-F1
#
_cell.length_a   1.000
_cell.length_b   1.000
_cell.length_c   1.000
_cell.angle_alpha   90.00
_cell.angle_beta   90.00
_cell.angle_gamma   90.00
#
_symmetry.space_group_name_H-M   'P 1'
#
loop_
_entity.id
_entity.type
_entity.pdbx_description
1 polymer ?
#
loop_
_entity_poly.entity_id
_entity_poly.type
_entity_poly.pdbx_seq_one_letter_code
_entity_poly.pdbx_strand_id
1 'polypeptide(L)'
;QVLSYIRTEWDPLDASFSTNQPYQVYTVEHSISADKKPMADSCIYKCVRNKIQCATVTRIPLQSKAISCCRDVTEDKLVLGCEDSSIILFEAYNQVTLLAQAELLPALITYHPSGAIFMVGSSQGELQVFDTALSPIKIQLVAQDYSPEATLQFSKHFNVPSSLIQIQWAAPQVASASTSGMDIHDLLLVRFDKGPLGVLHFKLGVITRGQLGLVEIIHQYIRYDEVHEAINVLNTMNWNTMGRQCYICLSAIVNHLLKQKLTPDREAQLEASLGTFYAPTRPLLDETVLEYRDPISRYARRFFHHLLRYQRFEKAFLLAVDIGARDLFMDIHYLALDKGELALAEVAKKKANDIDAESITTRI
;
A
#
# COMPACT_ATOMS: atom_id res chain seq x y z
N GLN A 1 -23.70 34.80 1.60
CA GLN A 1 -22.92 35.42 2.68
C GLN A 1 -21.64 34.61 2.85
N VAL A 2 -20.47 35.25 2.87
CA VAL A 2 -19.19 34.57 3.15
C VAL A 2 -19.07 34.39 4.67
N LEU A 3 -18.89 33.15 5.13
CA LEU A 3 -18.83 32.81 6.56
C LEU A 3 -17.45 33.09 7.19
N SER A 4 -16.38 32.83 6.44
CA SER A 4 -15.00 33.09 6.83
C SER A 4 -14.10 33.05 5.58
N TYR A 5 -12.90 33.60 5.67
CA TYR A 5 -11.88 33.50 4.63
C TYR A 5 -10.49 33.48 5.25
N ILE A 6 -9.54 32.88 4.54
CA ILE A 6 -8.11 32.95 4.84
C ILE A 6 -7.36 33.09 3.52
N ARG A 7 -6.21 33.76 3.57
CA ARG A 7 -5.27 33.79 2.46
C ARG A 7 -4.22 32.70 2.70
N THR A 8 -4.02 31.83 1.71
CA THR A 8 -2.95 30.83 1.71
C THR A 8 -1.59 31.53 1.59
N GLU A 9 -0.51 30.84 2.00
CA GLU A 9 0.84 31.37 1.85
C GLU A 9 1.28 31.28 0.38
N TRP A 10 0.91 30.18 -0.28
CA TRP A 10 1.27 29.87 -1.65
C TRP A 10 0.03 29.69 -2.54
N ASP A 11 0.24 29.57 -3.85
CA ASP A 11 -0.84 29.35 -4.81
C ASP A 11 -1.42 27.93 -4.64
N PRO A 12 -2.74 27.78 -4.43
CA PRO A 12 -3.34 26.47 -4.22
C PRO A 12 -3.46 25.68 -5.52
N LEU A 13 -2.96 24.43 -5.50
CA LEU A 13 -3.24 23.39 -6.49
C LEU A 13 -4.60 22.74 -6.25
N ASP A 14 -4.92 22.45 -4.99
CA ASP A 14 -6.21 21.90 -4.55
C ASP A 14 -6.65 22.52 -3.24
N ALA A 15 -7.97 22.60 -3.05
CA ALA A 15 -8.60 23.03 -1.81
C ALA A 15 -9.93 22.28 -1.63
N SER A 16 -10.01 21.43 -0.61
CA SER A 16 -11.14 20.53 -0.37
C SER A 16 -11.49 20.46 1.12
N PHE A 17 -12.78 20.25 1.41
CA PHE A 17 -13.20 19.97 2.79
C PHE A 17 -12.84 18.53 3.16
N SER A 18 -12.44 18.33 4.41
CA SER A 18 -12.27 16.98 4.94
C SER A 18 -13.59 16.22 4.90
N THR A 19 -13.52 15.00 4.40
CA THR A 19 -14.58 13.99 4.43
C THR A 19 -14.68 13.30 5.79
N ASN A 20 -13.57 13.24 6.55
CA ASN A 20 -13.47 12.53 7.82
C ASN A 20 -13.61 13.44 9.06
N GLN A 21 -13.26 14.72 8.95
CA GLN A 21 -13.21 15.66 10.07
C GLN A 21 -14.04 16.90 9.77
N PRO A 22 -15.20 17.09 10.42
CA PRO A 22 -15.95 18.31 10.26
C PRO A 22 -15.08 19.50 10.69
N TYR A 23 -15.22 20.63 9.99
CA TYR A 23 -14.46 21.85 10.24
C TYR A 23 -12.98 21.84 9.82
N GLN A 24 -12.52 20.84 9.07
CA GLN A 24 -11.20 20.85 8.46
C GLN A 24 -11.27 21.11 6.95
N VAL A 25 -10.32 21.90 6.46
CA VAL A 25 -10.10 22.15 5.03
C VAL A 25 -8.66 21.77 4.74
N TYR A 26 -8.47 20.92 3.74
CA TYR A 26 -7.16 20.57 3.23
C TYR A 26 -6.83 21.46 2.03
N THR A 27 -5.59 21.89 1.93
CA THR A 27 -5.04 22.46 0.69
C THR A 27 -3.77 21.73 0.30
N VAL A 28 -3.46 21.81 -0.98
CA VAL A 28 -2.15 21.49 -1.54
C VAL A 28 -1.69 22.75 -2.25
N GLU A 29 -0.54 23.29 -1.89
CA GLU A 29 -0.07 24.59 -2.39
C GLU A 29 1.30 24.47 -3.06
N HIS A 30 1.53 25.25 -4.12
CA HIS A 30 2.80 25.31 -4.85
C HIS A 30 3.82 26.15 -4.09
N SER A 31 4.61 25.49 -3.25
CA SER A 31 5.67 26.15 -2.47
C SER A 31 7.04 25.99 -3.13
N ILE A 32 8.00 26.76 -2.64
CA ILE A 32 9.38 26.77 -3.14
C ILE A 32 10.32 26.66 -1.94
N SER A 33 11.35 25.81 -2.04
CA SER A 33 12.36 25.67 -0.99
C SER A 33 13.30 26.88 -0.92
N ALA A 34 14.11 26.98 0.14
CA ALA A 34 15.15 28.00 0.23
C ALA A 34 16.14 27.95 -0.95
N ASP A 35 16.39 26.75 -1.49
CA ASP A 35 17.26 26.51 -2.65
C ASP A 35 16.53 26.69 -3.99
N LYS A 36 15.33 27.30 -3.99
CA LYS A 36 14.49 27.51 -5.18
C LYS A 36 14.05 26.22 -5.89
N LYS A 37 13.96 25.11 -5.17
CA LYS A 37 13.42 23.84 -5.70
C LYS A 37 11.90 23.78 -5.52
N PRO A 38 11.16 23.16 -6.45
CA PRO A 38 9.71 23.01 -6.32
C PRO A 38 9.36 22.13 -5.12
N MET A 39 8.30 22.52 -4.42
CA MET A 39 7.73 21.77 -3.29
C MET A 39 6.20 21.78 -3.39
N ALA A 40 5.56 20.87 -2.68
CA ALA A 40 4.13 20.93 -2.40
C ALA A 40 3.91 21.02 -0.89
N ASP A 41 3.24 22.08 -0.44
CA ASP A 41 2.83 22.22 0.94
C ASP A 41 1.42 21.65 1.10
N SER A 42 1.31 20.55 1.84
CA SER A 42 0.04 19.95 2.26
C SER A 42 -0.39 20.60 3.58
N CYS A 43 -1.38 21.48 3.53
CA CYS A 43 -1.83 22.24 4.70
C CYS A 43 -3.17 21.71 5.24
N ILE A 44 -3.33 21.78 6.55
CA ILE A 44 -4.59 21.51 7.25
C ILE A 44 -5.06 22.79 7.92
N TYR A 45 -6.21 23.29 7.50
CA TYR A 45 -6.86 24.45 8.07
C TYR A 45 -8.03 24.03 8.96
N LYS A 46 -8.16 24.67 10.12
CA LYS A 46 -9.27 24.44 11.06
C LYS A 46 -10.20 25.64 11.10
N CYS A 47 -11.50 25.37 10.99
CA CYS A 47 -12.57 26.35 11.10
C CYS A 47 -13.09 26.39 12.54
N VAL A 48 -12.70 27.39 13.33
CA VAL A 48 -13.15 27.56 14.71
C VAL A 48 -13.88 28.90 14.85
N ARG A 49 -15.16 28.86 15.22
CA ARG A 49 -16.00 30.05 15.50
C ARG A 49 -15.90 31.12 14.40
N ASN A 50 -16.13 30.73 13.15
CA ASN A 50 -16.05 31.59 11.95
C ASN A 50 -14.65 32.17 11.65
N LYS A 51 -13.59 31.60 12.22
CA LYS A 51 -12.20 31.89 11.85
C LYS A 51 -11.56 30.65 11.29
N ILE A 52 -10.79 30.81 10.22
CA ILE A 52 -9.96 29.76 9.64
C ILE A 52 -8.52 30.00 10.06
N GLN A 53 -7.81 28.97 10.52
CA GLN A 53 -6.40 29.03 10.90
C GLN A 53 -5.65 27.82 10.35
N CYS A 54 -4.43 28.03 9.86
CA CYS A 54 -3.56 26.93 9.47
C CYS A 54 -3.07 26.22 10.73
N ALA A 55 -3.41 24.93 10.86
CA ALA A 55 -3.06 24.11 12.01
C ALA A 55 -1.80 23.29 11.75
N THR A 56 -1.55 22.86 10.51
CA THR A 56 -0.43 21.99 10.16
C THR A 56 -0.01 22.25 8.73
N VAL A 57 1.29 22.25 8.47
CA VAL A 57 1.89 22.33 7.14
C VAL A 57 2.90 21.20 7.00
N THR A 58 2.74 20.37 5.99
CA THR A 58 3.67 19.31 5.63
C THR A 58 4.28 19.63 4.28
N ARG A 59 5.61 19.81 4.24
CA ARG A 59 6.33 20.20 3.03
C ARG A 59 6.88 18.96 2.34
N ILE A 60 6.49 18.75 1.09
CA ILE A 60 6.88 17.59 0.29
C ILE A 60 7.84 18.07 -0.80
N PRO A 61 9.11 17.63 -0.78
CA PRO A 61 10.08 18.02 -1.79
C PRO A 61 9.75 17.37 -3.14
N LEU A 62 9.82 18.13 -4.23
CA LEU A 62 9.54 17.65 -5.58
C LEU A 62 10.77 17.83 -6.49
N GLN A 63 10.88 17.00 -7.53
CA GLN A 63 11.86 17.19 -8.61
C GLN A 63 11.32 18.16 -9.67
N SER A 64 10.01 18.17 -9.88
CA SER A 64 9.30 19.03 -10.81
C SER A 64 7.99 19.54 -10.20
N LYS A 65 7.40 20.59 -10.76
CA LYS A 65 6.19 21.22 -10.23
C LYS A 65 5.00 20.25 -10.29
N ALA A 66 4.20 20.18 -9.22
CA ALA A 66 2.96 19.42 -9.20
C ALA A 66 1.88 20.10 -10.08
N ILE A 67 1.18 19.33 -10.90
CA ILE A 67 0.11 19.77 -11.80
C ILE A 67 -1.26 19.19 -11.46
N SER A 68 -1.29 18.12 -10.68
CA SER A 68 -2.51 17.46 -10.22
C SER A 68 -2.25 16.80 -8.87
N CYS A 69 -3.32 16.55 -8.13
CA CYS A 69 -3.24 15.81 -6.89
C CYS A 69 -4.58 15.15 -6.54
N CYS A 70 -4.52 14.18 -5.63
CA CYS A 70 -5.69 13.69 -4.92
C CYS A 70 -5.30 13.09 -3.57
N ARG A 71 -6.26 13.02 -2.66
CA ARG A 71 -6.15 12.28 -1.40
C ARG A 71 -6.90 10.97 -1.47
N ASP A 72 -6.47 10.01 -0.67
CA ASP A 72 -7.24 8.81 -0.44
C ASP A 72 -8.40 9.06 0.54
N VAL A 73 -9.23 8.04 0.72
CA VAL A 73 -10.47 8.14 1.52
C VAL A 73 -10.17 8.35 3.01
N THR A 74 -9.04 7.85 3.51
CA THR A 74 -8.59 8.06 4.90
C THR A 74 -7.89 9.40 5.11
N GLU A 75 -7.61 10.13 4.03
CA GLU A 75 -6.95 11.45 4.02
C GLU A 75 -5.53 11.44 4.61
N ASP A 76 -4.92 10.26 4.75
CA ASP A 76 -3.55 10.07 5.25
C ASP A 76 -2.54 9.83 4.11
N LYS A 77 -3.02 9.62 2.89
CA LYS A 77 -2.20 9.58 1.67
C LYS A 77 -2.52 10.74 0.75
N LEU A 78 -1.47 11.36 0.22
CA LEU A 78 -1.55 12.40 -0.81
C LEU A 78 -0.72 11.98 -2.02
N VAL A 79 -1.37 11.90 -3.17
CA VAL A 79 -0.73 11.67 -4.47
C VAL A 79 -0.61 12.99 -5.22
N LEU A 80 0.57 13.22 -5.79
CA LEU A 80 0.91 14.37 -6.62
C LEU A 80 1.38 13.87 -7.98
N GLY A 81 0.86 14.45 -9.05
CA GLY A 81 1.39 14.29 -10.41
C GLY A 81 2.20 15.52 -10.82
N CYS A 82 3.38 15.33 -11.39
CA CYS A 82 4.30 16.41 -11.73
C CYS A 82 4.48 16.62 -13.24
N GLU A 83 5.00 17.79 -13.65
CA GLU A 83 5.23 18.17 -15.06
C GLU A 83 6.22 17.24 -15.80
N ASP A 84 7.12 16.58 -15.07
CA ASP A 84 8.08 15.60 -15.60
C ASP A 84 7.51 14.17 -15.69
N SER A 85 6.19 14.03 -15.51
CA SER A 85 5.47 12.74 -15.45
C SER A 85 5.86 11.86 -14.26
N SER A 86 6.54 12.41 -13.25
CA SER A 86 6.68 11.70 -11.97
C SER A 86 5.38 11.73 -11.17
N ILE A 87 5.14 10.66 -10.43
CA ILE A 87 4.07 10.53 -9.44
C ILE A 87 4.73 10.37 -8.08
N ILE A 88 4.28 11.20 -7.14
CA ILE A 88 4.77 11.20 -5.76
C ILE A 88 3.62 10.84 -4.84
N LEU A 89 3.81 9.83 -4.01
CA LEU A 89 2.87 9.43 -2.96
C LEU A 89 3.49 9.74 -1.61
N PHE A 90 2.90 10.69 -0.90
CA PHE A 90 3.22 10.96 0.50
C PHE A 90 2.24 10.23 1.41
N GLU A 91 2.77 9.38 2.29
CA GLU A 91 1.99 8.66 3.29
C GLU A 91 2.32 9.20 4.69
N ALA A 92 1.35 9.88 5.31
CA ALA A 92 1.51 10.49 6.62
C ALA A 92 1.72 9.45 7.73
N TYR A 93 1.12 8.26 7.59
CA TYR A 93 1.21 7.20 8.60
C TYR A 93 2.58 6.56 8.68
N ASN A 94 3.40 6.44 7.63
CA ASN A 94 4.80 6.00 7.82
C ASN A 94 5.80 7.16 7.65
N GLN A 95 5.33 8.36 7.30
CA GLN A 95 6.17 9.49 6.89
C GLN A 95 7.11 9.11 5.74
N VAL A 96 6.61 8.27 4.84
CA VAL A 96 7.33 7.82 3.66
C VAL A 96 6.84 8.61 2.46
N THR A 97 7.78 8.94 1.58
CA THR A 97 7.49 9.50 0.26
C THR A 97 7.97 8.50 -0.79
N LEU A 98 7.05 7.97 -1.57
CA LEU A 98 7.33 7.08 -2.68
C LEU A 98 7.31 7.89 -3.99
N LEU A 99 8.11 7.46 -4.96
CA LEU A 99 8.19 8.08 -6.28
C LEU A 99 8.15 7.00 -7.36
N ALA A 100 7.34 7.25 -8.39
CA ALA A 100 7.27 6.44 -9.60
C ALA A 100 7.24 7.34 -10.83
N GLN A 101 7.55 6.75 -11.99
CA GLN A 101 7.44 7.42 -13.28
C GLN A 101 6.18 6.92 -13.99
N ALA A 102 5.28 7.84 -14.35
CA ALA A 102 4.13 7.51 -15.18
C ALA A 102 4.54 7.38 -16.66
N GLU A 103 3.79 6.58 -17.40
CA GLU A 103 3.93 6.46 -18.85
C GLU A 103 3.22 7.61 -19.60
N LEU A 104 2.51 8.46 -18.86
CA LEU A 104 1.71 9.58 -19.37
C LEU A 104 1.86 10.81 -18.47
N LEU A 105 1.54 11.99 -18.98
CA LEU A 105 1.54 13.21 -18.17
C LEU A 105 0.34 13.20 -17.22
N PRO A 106 0.53 13.23 -15.89
CA PRO A 106 -0.54 13.04 -14.91
C PRO A 106 -1.37 14.31 -14.73
N ALA A 107 -2.23 14.62 -15.70
CA ALA A 107 -3.08 15.82 -15.67
C ALA A 107 -4.28 15.67 -14.71
N LEU A 108 -4.74 14.44 -14.48
CA LEU A 108 -5.87 14.12 -13.60
C LEU A 108 -5.51 12.93 -12.72
N ILE A 109 -5.88 12.96 -11.44
CA ILE A 109 -5.67 11.83 -10.52
C ILE A 109 -6.92 11.64 -9.66
N THR A 110 -7.34 10.40 -9.45
CA THR A 110 -8.44 10.09 -8.51
C THR A 110 -8.29 8.71 -7.87
N TYR A 111 -8.45 8.66 -6.55
CA TYR A 111 -8.48 7.40 -5.81
C TYR A 111 -9.79 6.65 -6.00
N HIS A 112 -9.69 5.34 -6.19
CA HIS A 112 -10.86 4.47 -6.09
C HIS A 112 -11.42 4.53 -4.66
N PRO A 113 -12.76 4.53 -4.47
CA PRO A 113 -13.40 4.60 -3.15
C PRO A 113 -13.02 3.51 -2.14
N SER A 114 -12.46 2.37 -2.59
CA SER A 114 -11.93 1.32 -1.71
C SER A 114 -10.54 1.65 -1.14
N GLY A 115 -9.85 2.62 -1.73
CA GLY A 115 -8.47 2.98 -1.40
C GLY A 115 -7.40 2.03 -1.94
N ALA A 116 -7.74 1.00 -2.73
CA ALA A 116 -6.76 0.00 -3.18
C ALA A 116 -5.94 0.43 -4.40
N ILE A 117 -6.52 1.29 -5.24
CA ILE A 117 -5.88 1.80 -6.46
C ILE A 117 -6.19 3.28 -6.63
N PHE A 118 -5.43 3.94 -7.49
CA PHE A 118 -5.79 5.23 -8.05
C PHE A 118 -5.57 5.27 -9.55
N MET A 119 -6.34 6.14 -10.21
CA MET A 119 -6.30 6.36 -11.64
C MET A 119 -5.53 7.64 -11.92
N VAL A 120 -4.70 7.59 -12.96
CA VAL A 120 -3.99 8.75 -13.50
C VAL A 120 -4.43 8.92 -14.94
N GLY A 121 -4.79 10.14 -15.32
CA GLY A 121 -5.23 10.46 -16.67
C GLY A 121 -4.42 11.58 -17.32
N SER A 122 -4.15 11.44 -18.61
CA SER A 122 -3.52 12.48 -19.43
C SER A 122 -4.56 13.27 -20.20
N SER A 123 -4.25 14.53 -20.48
CA SER A 123 -5.08 15.37 -21.36
C SER A 123 -5.15 14.82 -22.80
N GLN A 124 -4.30 13.87 -23.18
CA GLN A 124 -4.32 13.18 -24.48
C GLN A 124 -5.30 12.01 -24.52
N GLY A 125 -6.05 11.75 -23.44
CA GLY A 125 -7.04 10.68 -23.39
C GLY A 125 -6.43 9.32 -23.08
N GLU A 126 -5.41 9.30 -22.23
CA GLU A 126 -4.79 8.08 -21.74
C GLU A 126 -5.11 7.90 -20.26
N LEU A 127 -5.24 6.65 -19.81
CA LEU A 127 -5.34 6.31 -18.39
C LEU A 127 -4.28 5.30 -18.00
N GLN A 128 -3.76 5.44 -16.78
CA GLN A 128 -2.87 4.49 -16.14
C GLN A 128 -3.40 4.19 -14.73
N VAL A 129 -3.15 2.99 -14.24
CA VAL A 129 -3.60 2.55 -12.91
C VAL A 129 -2.39 2.24 -12.05
N PHE A 130 -2.45 2.64 -10.79
CA PHE A 130 -1.43 2.32 -9.79
C PHE A 130 -2.09 1.76 -8.53
N ASP A 131 -1.37 0.87 -7.86
CA ASP A 131 -1.73 0.44 -6.50
C ASP A 131 -1.22 1.42 -5.43
N THR A 132 -1.44 1.07 -4.16
CA THR A 132 -1.01 1.89 -3.01
C THR A 132 0.49 1.93 -2.79
N ALA A 133 1.27 1.07 -3.42
CA ALA A 133 2.73 1.06 -3.37
C ALA A 133 3.39 1.75 -4.58
N LEU A 134 2.58 2.43 -5.42
CA LEU A 134 2.98 3.03 -6.70
C LEU A 134 3.43 2.03 -7.78
N SER A 135 3.02 0.77 -7.68
CA SER A 135 3.27 -0.20 -8.75
C SER A 135 2.19 -0.08 -9.83
N PRO A 136 2.57 0.01 -11.13
CA PRO A 136 1.61 0.16 -12.22
C PRO A 136 0.85 -1.14 -12.44
N ILE A 137 -0.48 -1.05 -12.46
CA ILE A 137 -1.37 -2.19 -12.75
C ILE A 137 -1.74 -2.16 -14.23
N LYS A 138 -1.50 -3.29 -14.91
CA LYS A 138 -1.93 -3.46 -16.29
C LYS A 138 -3.45 -3.62 -16.38
N ILE A 139 -4.03 -2.99 -17.39
CA ILE A 139 -5.46 -3.02 -17.67
C ILE A 139 -5.73 -3.39 -19.13
N GLN A 140 -6.93 -3.89 -19.41
CA GLN A 140 -7.40 -4.17 -20.77
C GLN A 140 -8.91 -4.00 -20.87
N LEU A 141 -9.40 -3.74 -22.09
CA LEU A 141 -10.84 -3.78 -22.36
C LEU A 141 -11.31 -5.23 -22.50
N VAL A 142 -12.45 -5.55 -21.89
CA VAL A 142 -12.99 -6.93 -21.85
C VAL A 142 -13.30 -7.51 -23.24
N ALA A 143 -13.62 -6.65 -24.21
CA ALA A 143 -13.97 -7.07 -25.57
C ALA A 143 -12.75 -7.32 -26.49
N GLN A 144 -11.53 -7.14 -25.99
CA GLN A 144 -10.28 -7.32 -26.74
C GLN A 144 -9.64 -8.67 -26.42
N ASP A 145 -8.73 -9.11 -27.30
CA ASP A 145 -7.86 -10.25 -27.04
C ASP A 145 -6.99 -9.98 -25.80
N TYR A 146 -6.51 -11.05 -25.15
CA TYR A 146 -5.73 -10.92 -23.93
C TYR A 146 -4.36 -10.30 -24.20
N SER A 147 -4.27 -8.99 -23.96
CA SER A 147 -3.04 -8.21 -24.02
C SER A 147 -3.09 -7.05 -23.02
N PRO A 148 -2.90 -7.31 -21.70
CA PRO A 148 -2.90 -6.26 -20.70
C PRO A 148 -1.81 -5.21 -20.95
N GLU A 149 -2.20 -3.95 -20.99
CA GLU A 149 -1.32 -2.80 -21.23
C GLU A 149 -1.21 -1.94 -19.97
N ALA A 150 -0.09 -1.22 -19.81
CA ALA A 150 0.07 -0.30 -18.69
C ALA A 150 -0.81 0.95 -18.84
N THR A 151 -1.14 1.35 -20.07
CA THR A 151 -2.02 2.49 -20.35
C THR A 151 -3.20 2.10 -21.23
N LEU A 152 -4.36 2.68 -20.96
CA LEU A 152 -5.54 2.59 -21.81
C LEU A 152 -5.69 3.86 -22.65
N GLN A 153 -5.81 3.70 -23.96
CA GLN A 153 -5.65 4.77 -24.95
C GLN A 153 -6.98 5.10 -25.63
N PHE A 154 -7.76 6.05 -25.10
CA PHE A 154 -9.07 6.42 -25.69
C PHE A 154 -8.95 7.15 -27.02
N SER A 155 -7.89 7.94 -27.19
CA SER A 155 -7.65 8.71 -28.42
C SER A 155 -7.65 7.83 -29.67
N LYS A 156 -7.20 6.57 -29.56
CA LYS A 156 -7.23 5.58 -30.65
C LYS A 156 -8.65 5.19 -31.09
N HIS A 157 -9.65 5.46 -30.26
CA HIS A 157 -11.04 5.08 -30.50
C HIS A 157 -11.92 6.26 -30.91
N PHE A 158 -11.40 7.48 -30.95
CA PHE A 158 -12.16 8.67 -31.30
C PHE A 158 -11.74 9.24 -32.66
N ASN A 159 -12.74 9.58 -33.47
CA ASN A 159 -12.51 10.24 -34.76
C ASN A 159 -12.09 11.71 -34.63
N VAL A 160 -12.34 12.32 -33.46
CA VAL A 160 -12.02 13.73 -33.19
C VAL A 160 -11.07 13.79 -32.00
N PRO A 161 -9.93 14.49 -32.12
CA PRO A 161 -9.03 14.69 -31.00
C PRO A 161 -9.79 15.43 -29.89
N SER A 162 -9.98 14.76 -28.76
CA SER A 162 -10.75 15.25 -27.63
C SER A 162 -9.89 15.13 -26.38
N SER A 163 -9.79 16.20 -25.60
CA SER A 163 -8.94 16.20 -24.41
C SER A 163 -9.69 15.64 -23.20
N LEU A 164 -9.11 14.70 -22.46
CA LEU A 164 -9.69 14.22 -21.21
C LEU A 164 -9.58 15.32 -20.15
N ILE A 165 -10.72 15.78 -19.65
CA ILE A 165 -10.80 16.91 -18.71
C ILE A 165 -11.32 16.52 -17.33
N GLN A 166 -11.86 15.32 -17.17
CA GLN A 166 -12.36 14.85 -15.89
C GLN A 166 -12.41 13.32 -15.84
N ILE A 167 -11.94 12.79 -14.71
CA ILE A 167 -12.14 11.42 -14.28
C ILE A 167 -12.77 11.47 -12.89
N GLN A 168 -13.81 10.68 -12.66
CA GLN A 168 -14.51 10.70 -11.38
C GLN A 168 -15.19 9.36 -11.10
N TRP A 169 -14.94 8.79 -9.92
CA TRP A 169 -15.65 7.59 -9.48
C TRP A 169 -17.11 7.91 -9.15
N ALA A 170 -18.02 7.00 -9.54
CA ALA A 170 -19.45 7.21 -9.36
C ALA A 170 -19.88 7.11 -7.90
N ALA A 171 -19.26 6.22 -7.12
CA ALA A 171 -19.51 6.15 -5.69
C ALA A 171 -18.84 7.32 -4.95
N PRO A 172 -19.56 7.98 -4.02
CA PRO A 172 -18.95 9.00 -3.18
C PRO A 172 -17.89 8.39 -2.28
N GLN A 173 -16.85 9.16 -1.94
CA GLN A 173 -15.80 8.73 -1.01
C GLN A 173 -16.27 8.61 0.45
N VAL A 174 -17.54 8.89 0.74
CA VAL A 174 -18.16 8.68 2.06
C VAL A 174 -18.88 7.33 2.03
N ALA A 175 -18.31 6.32 2.68
CA ALA A 175 -18.86 4.98 2.71
C ALA A 175 -20.17 4.92 3.52
N SER A 176 -21.25 4.49 2.87
CA SER A 176 -22.28 3.71 3.55
C SER A 176 -22.09 2.25 3.15
N ALA A 177 -21.80 1.38 4.12
CA ALA A 177 -21.79 -0.06 3.92
C ALA A 177 -23.23 -0.58 3.78
N SER A 178 -23.85 -0.38 2.61
CA SER A 178 -25.07 -1.09 2.26
C SER A 178 -24.75 -2.07 1.14
N THR A 179 -24.94 -3.36 1.44
CA THR A 179 -24.62 -4.52 0.59
C THR A 179 -25.70 -4.81 -0.46
N SER A 180 -26.50 -3.82 -0.85
CA SER A 180 -27.65 -4.03 -1.73
C SER A 180 -27.89 -2.85 -2.66
N GLY A 181 -27.09 -2.79 -3.73
CA GLY A 181 -27.27 -1.85 -4.83
C GLY A 181 -26.23 -2.16 -5.89
N MET A 182 -26.54 -1.90 -7.17
CA MET A 182 -25.60 -2.06 -8.29
C MET A 182 -24.21 -1.55 -7.93
N ASP A 183 -23.18 -2.25 -8.41
CA ASP A 183 -21.76 -2.07 -8.12
C ASP A 183 -21.20 -0.74 -8.66
N ILE A 184 -21.70 0.37 -8.11
CA ILE A 184 -21.34 1.73 -8.54
C ILE A 184 -19.94 2.14 -8.07
N HIS A 185 -19.32 1.38 -7.17
CA HIS A 185 -17.98 1.64 -6.67
C HIS A 185 -16.92 1.46 -7.76
N ASP A 186 -17.20 0.57 -8.71
CA ASP A 186 -16.29 0.20 -9.80
C ASP A 186 -16.62 0.88 -11.14
N LEU A 187 -17.38 1.98 -11.07
CA LEU A 187 -17.72 2.82 -12.23
C LEU A 187 -16.91 4.13 -12.20
N LEU A 188 -16.12 4.36 -13.23
CA LEU A 188 -15.38 5.61 -13.45
C LEU A 188 -15.99 6.39 -14.60
N LEU A 189 -16.52 7.58 -14.32
CA LEU A 189 -16.88 8.56 -15.33
C LEU A 189 -15.62 9.12 -15.98
N VAL A 190 -15.60 9.16 -17.31
CA VAL A 190 -14.58 9.86 -18.11
C VAL A 190 -15.27 10.89 -19.00
N ARG A 191 -14.79 12.14 -18.97
CA ARG A 191 -15.35 13.24 -19.77
C ARG A 191 -14.28 13.91 -20.60
N PHE A 192 -14.58 14.07 -21.89
CA PHE A 192 -13.73 14.74 -22.86
C PHE A 192 -14.28 16.13 -23.22
N ASP A 193 -13.39 17.13 -23.35
CA ASP A 193 -13.79 18.48 -23.77
C ASP A 193 -14.40 18.43 -25.16
N LYS A 194 -15.64 18.94 -25.28
CA LYS A 194 -16.46 18.91 -26.51
C LYS A 194 -16.56 17.52 -27.15
N GLY A 195 -16.28 16.48 -26.38
CA GLY A 195 -16.22 15.09 -26.81
C GLY A 195 -17.28 14.22 -26.13
N PRO A 196 -17.16 12.89 -26.24
CA PRO A 196 -18.09 11.97 -25.63
C PRO A 196 -17.96 11.96 -24.09
N LEU A 197 -19.06 11.55 -23.45
CA LEU A 197 -19.05 11.08 -22.07
C LEU A 197 -18.95 9.55 -22.10
N GLY A 198 -18.07 9.00 -21.28
CA GLY A 198 -17.90 7.55 -21.14
C GLY A 198 -17.98 7.13 -19.68
N VAL A 199 -18.31 5.86 -19.48
CA VAL A 199 -18.21 5.21 -18.16
C VAL A 199 -17.39 3.95 -18.35
N LEU A 200 -16.31 3.82 -17.58
CA LEU A 200 -15.57 2.58 -17.46
C LEU A 200 -16.13 1.78 -16.30
N HIS A 201 -16.46 0.53 -16.59
CA HIS A 201 -16.88 -0.44 -15.58
C HIS A 201 -15.77 -1.45 -15.40
N PHE A 202 -15.15 -1.44 -14.23
CA PHE A 202 -14.11 -2.40 -13.89
C PHE A 202 -14.76 -3.77 -13.65
N LYS A 203 -14.50 -4.71 -14.55
CA LYS A 203 -15.02 -6.07 -14.44
C LYS A 203 -14.08 -6.93 -13.61
N LEU A 204 -14.44 -7.09 -12.35
CA LEU A 204 -13.65 -7.84 -11.39
C LEU A 204 -14.10 -9.30 -11.37
N GLY A 205 -13.11 -10.21 -11.32
CA GLY A 205 -13.38 -11.65 -11.42
C GLY A 205 -14.05 -12.23 -10.17
N VAL A 206 -14.54 -13.46 -10.28
CA VAL A 206 -15.18 -14.20 -9.16
C VAL A 206 -14.27 -14.29 -7.92
N ILE A 207 -12.96 -14.35 -8.14
CA ILE A 207 -11.95 -14.43 -7.07
C ILE A 207 -12.01 -13.21 -6.15
N THR A 208 -12.22 -12.02 -6.73
CA THR A 208 -12.32 -10.77 -5.96
C THR A 208 -13.74 -10.50 -5.47
N ARG A 209 -14.68 -11.41 -5.77
CA ARG A 209 -16.10 -11.29 -5.41
C ARG A 209 -16.75 -9.97 -5.86
N GLY A 210 -16.25 -9.39 -6.95
CA GLY A 210 -16.70 -8.08 -7.42
C GLY A 210 -16.20 -6.92 -6.57
N GLN A 211 -15.10 -7.06 -5.83
CA GLN A 211 -14.52 -5.99 -5.02
C GLN A 211 -13.13 -5.61 -5.53
N LEU A 212 -12.81 -4.32 -5.49
CA LEU A 212 -11.48 -3.80 -5.80
C LEU A 212 -10.76 -3.35 -4.53
N GLY A 213 -10.70 -4.20 -3.51
CA GLY A 213 -10.04 -3.87 -2.25
C GLY A 213 -8.56 -4.24 -2.24
N LEU A 214 -7.88 -3.79 -1.19
CA LEU A 214 -6.47 -4.09 -0.93
C LEU A 214 -6.20 -5.60 -0.82
N VAL A 215 -7.11 -6.33 -0.17
CA VAL A 215 -7.05 -7.78 -0.06
C VAL A 215 -7.14 -8.42 -1.44
N GLU A 216 -8.07 -7.95 -2.28
CA GLU A 216 -8.32 -8.47 -3.62
C GLU A 216 -7.14 -8.23 -4.57
N ILE A 217 -6.51 -7.06 -4.52
CA ILE A 217 -5.30 -6.74 -5.29
C ILE A 217 -4.15 -7.68 -4.92
N ILE A 218 -3.91 -7.90 -3.63
CA ILE A 218 -2.87 -8.85 -3.17
C ILE A 218 -3.15 -10.27 -3.69
N HIS A 219 -4.40 -10.73 -3.68
CA HIS A 219 -4.74 -12.04 -4.24
C HIS A 219 -4.53 -12.11 -5.75
N GLN A 220 -4.72 -11.02 -6.49
CA GLN A 220 -4.39 -10.97 -7.92
C GLN A 220 -2.87 -11.07 -8.13
N TYR A 221 -2.06 -10.32 -7.38
CA TYR A 221 -0.60 -10.42 -7.49
C TYR A 221 -0.09 -11.83 -7.19
N ILE A 222 -0.59 -12.47 -6.13
CA ILE A 222 -0.28 -13.87 -5.82
C ILE A 222 -0.64 -14.81 -6.98
N ARG A 223 -1.77 -14.56 -7.67
CA ARG A 223 -2.22 -15.38 -8.79
C ARG A 223 -1.27 -15.31 -10.00
N TYR A 224 -0.67 -14.14 -10.24
CA TYR A 224 0.28 -13.92 -11.32
C TYR A 224 1.75 -14.13 -10.91
N ASP A 225 1.99 -14.69 -9.71
CA ASP A 225 3.33 -14.90 -9.13
C ASP A 225 4.13 -13.60 -8.92
N GLU A 226 3.43 -12.46 -8.85
CA GLU A 226 3.99 -11.13 -8.60
C GLU A 226 4.09 -10.85 -7.09
N VAL A 227 4.75 -11.75 -6.36
CA VAL A 227 4.74 -11.75 -4.89
C VAL A 227 5.40 -10.50 -4.28
N HIS A 228 6.39 -9.91 -4.96
CA HIS A 228 7.00 -8.67 -4.50
C HIS A 228 5.98 -7.53 -4.42
N GLU A 229 5.11 -7.39 -5.42
CA GLU A 229 4.07 -6.36 -5.42
C GLU A 229 3.00 -6.62 -4.36
N ALA A 230 2.65 -7.89 -4.13
CA ALA A 230 1.78 -8.26 -3.03
C ALA A 230 2.33 -7.82 -1.65
N ILE A 231 3.64 -7.99 -1.44
CA ILE A 231 4.32 -7.57 -0.20
C ILE A 231 4.41 -6.04 -0.11
N ASN A 232 4.69 -5.36 -1.22
CA ASN A 232 4.72 -3.90 -1.27
C ASN A 232 3.37 -3.31 -0.86
N VAL A 233 2.25 -3.82 -1.39
CA VAL A 233 0.91 -3.39 -0.98
C VAL A 233 0.66 -3.70 0.51
N LEU A 234 1.06 -4.88 1.01
CA LEU A 234 0.94 -5.21 2.44
C LEU A 234 1.70 -4.23 3.35
N ASN A 235 2.89 -3.78 2.94
CA ASN A 235 3.68 -2.79 3.67
C ASN A 235 2.98 -1.42 3.78
N THR A 236 2.09 -1.10 2.84
CA THR A 236 1.29 0.15 2.87
C THR A 236 0.03 0.05 3.74
N MET A 237 -0.26 -1.13 4.29
CA MET A 237 -1.39 -1.34 5.18
C MET A 237 -1.01 -1.05 6.63
N ASN A 238 -1.98 -0.52 7.39
CA ASN A 238 -1.79 -0.22 8.80
C ASN A 238 -2.34 -1.36 9.67
N TRP A 239 -1.45 -2.16 10.26
CA TRP A 239 -1.82 -3.25 11.19
C TRP A 239 -2.70 -2.79 12.35
N ASN A 240 -2.54 -1.55 12.84
CA ASN A 240 -3.29 -1.05 14.00
C ASN A 240 -4.75 -0.72 13.67
N THR A 241 -5.07 -0.40 12.41
CA THR A 241 -6.43 -0.08 11.98
C THR A 241 -7.05 -1.18 11.11
N MET A 242 -6.21 -2.01 10.48
CA MET A 242 -6.58 -3.00 9.48
C MET A 242 -6.10 -4.43 9.83
N GLY A 243 -5.84 -4.73 11.11
CA GLY A 243 -5.18 -5.97 11.56
C GLY A 243 -5.73 -7.25 10.92
N ARG A 244 -7.06 -7.39 10.82
CA ARG A 244 -7.69 -8.55 10.17
C ARG A 244 -7.34 -8.67 8.70
N GLN A 245 -7.36 -7.57 7.95
CA GLN A 245 -7.03 -7.56 6.52
C GLN A 245 -5.53 -7.82 6.32
N CYS A 246 -4.66 -7.19 7.12
CA CYS A 246 -3.23 -7.46 7.11
C CYS A 246 -2.93 -8.95 7.36
N TYR A 247 -3.59 -9.56 8.36
CA TYR A 247 -3.45 -10.99 8.64
C TYR A 247 -3.90 -11.86 7.48
N ILE A 248 -5.06 -11.59 6.86
CA ILE A 248 -5.54 -12.32 5.69
C ILE A 248 -4.49 -12.26 4.57
N CYS A 249 -3.98 -11.07 4.24
CA CYS A 249 -2.99 -10.86 3.20
C CYS A 249 -1.65 -11.56 3.50
N LEU A 250 -1.08 -11.34 4.69
CA LEU A 250 0.15 -12.01 5.12
C LEU A 250 -0.01 -13.53 5.05
N SER A 251 -1.12 -14.05 5.58
CA SER A 251 -1.38 -15.48 5.57
C SER A 251 -1.47 -16.06 4.16
N ALA A 252 -2.05 -15.32 3.21
CA ALA A 252 -2.16 -15.72 1.81
C ALA A 252 -0.79 -15.76 1.13
N ILE A 253 0.01 -14.70 1.29
CA ILE A 253 1.37 -14.61 0.72
C ILE A 253 2.25 -15.73 1.27
N VAL A 254 2.34 -15.86 2.60
CA VAL A 254 3.20 -16.85 3.25
C VAL A 254 2.76 -18.27 2.89
N ASN A 255 1.45 -18.56 2.87
CA ASN A 255 0.97 -19.88 2.46
C ASN A 255 1.28 -20.20 1.00
N HIS A 256 1.22 -19.21 0.11
CA HIS A 256 1.58 -19.39 -1.30
C HIS A 256 3.07 -19.74 -1.43
N LEU A 257 3.95 -18.98 -0.76
CA LEU A 257 5.39 -19.19 -0.79
C LEU A 257 5.83 -20.53 -0.18
N LEU A 258 5.27 -20.91 0.97
CA LEU A 258 5.63 -22.16 1.67
C LEU A 258 5.24 -23.44 0.90
N LYS A 259 4.34 -23.36 -0.09
CA LYS A 259 3.99 -24.48 -0.97
C LYS A 259 5.03 -24.70 -2.07
N GLN A 260 5.91 -23.73 -2.30
CA GLN A 260 6.87 -23.74 -3.40
C GLN A 260 8.25 -24.17 -2.90
N LYS A 261 9.21 -24.35 -3.82
CA LYS A 261 10.60 -24.64 -3.46
C LYS A 261 11.27 -23.39 -2.92
N LEU A 262 12.06 -23.51 -1.85
CA LEU A 262 12.81 -22.39 -1.30
C LEU A 262 13.92 -21.96 -2.28
N THR A 263 13.86 -20.70 -2.69
CA THR A 263 14.92 -19.98 -3.43
C THR A 263 15.36 -18.78 -2.58
N PRO A 264 16.53 -18.18 -2.83
CA PRO A 264 16.95 -16.96 -2.12
C PRO A 264 15.90 -15.84 -2.19
N ASP A 265 15.26 -15.67 -3.35
CA ASP A 265 14.22 -14.64 -3.54
C ASP A 265 12.99 -14.95 -2.67
N ARG A 266 12.52 -16.21 -2.64
CA ARG A 266 11.38 -16.62 -1.82
C ARG A 266 11.68 -16.57 -0.33
N GLU A 267 12.93 -16.84 0.05
CA GLU A 267 13.43 -16.66 1.41
C GLU A 267 13.30 -15.19 1.83
N ALA A 268 13.80 -14.26 1.00
CA ALA A 268 13.68 -12.83 1.22
C ALA A 268 12.21 -12.36 1.23
N GLN A 269 11.35 -12.90 0.37
CA GLN A 269 9.92 -12.59 0.35
C GLN A 269 9.19 -13.07 1.62
N LEU A 270 9.55 -14.26 2.14
CA LEU A 270 9.01 -14.78 3.41
C LEU A 270 9.46 -13.91 4.59
N GLU A 271 10.73 -13.53 4.62
CA GLU A 271 11.28 -12.60 5.62
C GLU A 271 10.58 -11.24 5.56
N ALA A 272 10.45 -10.65 4.37
CA ALA A 272 9.77 -9.36 4.18
C ALA A 272 8.29 -9.41 4.59
N SER A 273 7.58 -10.49 4.22
CA SER A 273 6.17 -10.68 4.59
C SER A 273 5.96 -10.74 6.09
N LEU A 274 6.77 -11.53 6.80
CA LEU A 274 6.72 -11.64 8.26
C LEU A 274 7.24 -10.37 8.95
N GLY A 275 8.21 -9.70 8.32
CA GLY A 275 8.78 -8.43 8.76
C GLY A 275 7.75 -7.32 8.88
N THR A 276 6.68 -7.34 8.08
CA THR A 276 5.57 -6.38 8.19
C THR A 276 4.92 -6.34 9.58
N PHE A 277 5.02 -7.43 10.35
CA PHE A 277 4.51 -7.53 11.73
C PHE A 277 5.61 -7.54 12.79
N TYR A 278 6.73 -8.26 12.55
CA TYR A 278 7.81 -8.39 13.54
C TYR A 278 8.79 -7.21 13.57
N ALA A 279 8.97 -6.53 12.45
CA ALA A 279 9.85 -5.37 12.31
C ALA A 279 9.13 -4.23 11.54
N PRO A 280 7.97 -3.77 12.04
CA PRO A 280 7.19 -2.76 11.35
C PRO A 280 7.88 -1.39 11.42
N THR A 281 7.70 -0.56 10.39
CA THR A 281 8.25 0.80 10.34
C THR A 281 7.75 1.68 11.49
N ARG A 282 6.51 1.44 11.94
CA ARG A 282 5.95 2.05 13.15
C ARG A 282 5.60 0.98 14.19
N PRO A 283 5.84 1.25 15.49
CA PRO A 283 5.45 0.32 16.54
C PRO A 283 3.96 -0.04 16.48
N LEU A 284 3.67 -1.33 16.64
CA LEU A 284 2.30 -1.82 16.79
C LEU A 284 1.76 -1.47 18.18
N LEU A 285 0.46 -1.26 18.27
CA LEU A 285 -0.23 -1.15 19.54
C LEU A 285 -0.23 -2.50 20.26
N ASP A 286 -0.20 -2.48 21.60
CA ASP A 286 -0.19 -3.69 22.42
C ASP A 286 -1.39 -4.61 22.14
N GLU A 287 -2.56 -4.02 21.86
CA GLU A 287 -3.77 -4.76 21.48
C GLU A 287 -3.57 -5.53 20.17
N THR A 288 -3.01 -4.88 19.14
CA THR A 288 -2.68 -5.51 17.85
C THR A 288 -1.68 -6.65 18.04
N VAL A 289 -0.64 -6.44 18.85
CA VAL A 289 0.35 -7.49 19.13
C VAL A 289 -0.30 -8.66 19.85
N LEU A 290 -1.11 -8.40 20.89
CA LEU A 290 -1.77 -9.44 21.66
C LEU A 290 -2.70 -10.30 20.80
N GLU A 291 -3.44 -9.69 19.87
CA GLU A 291 -4.38 -10.40 19.00
C GLU A 291 -3.68 -11.26 17.95
N TYR A 292 -2.63 -10.74 17.30
CA TYR A 292 -2.06 -11.37 16.10
C TYR A 292 -0.72 -12.10 16.31
N ARG A 293 -0.03 -11.90 17.45
CA ARG A 293 1.27 -12.54 17.73
C ARG A 293 1.21 -14.07 17.62
N ASP A 294 0.22 -14.69 18.26
CA ASP A 294 0.10 -16.15 18.28
C ASP A 294 -0.23 -16.74 16.89
N PRO A 295 -1.24 -16.23 16.15
CA PRO A 295 -1.49 -16.63 14.77
C PRO A 295 -0.27 -16.47 13.84
N ILE A 296 0.45 -15.36 13.94
CA ILE A 296 1.62 -15.07 13.07
C ILE A 296 2.83 -15.90 13.45
N SER A 297 3.03 -16.17 14.75
CA SER A 297 4.09 -17.06 15.24
C SER A 297 4.01 -18.47 14.63
N ARG A 298 2.80 -18.98 14.37
CA ARG A 298 2.62 -20.26 13.66
C ARG A 298 3.20 -20.22 12.24
N TYR A 299 3.11 -19.08 11.55
CA TYR A 299 3.69 -18.90 10.23
C TYR A 299 5.22 -18.76 10.29
N ALA A 300 5.74 -18.00 11.26
CA ALA A 300 7.18 -17.90 11.49
C ALA A 300 7.80 -19.28 11.79
N ARG A 301 7.14 -20.09 12.63
CA ARG A 301 7.56 -21.48 12.89
C ARG A 301 7.48 -22.35 11.64
N ARG A 302 6.46 -22.21 10.80
CA ARG A 302 6.40 -22.97 9.54
C ARG A 302 7.53 -22.58 8.57
N PHE A 303 7.88 -21.29 8.51
CA PHE A 303 9.01 -20.81 7.74
C PHE A 303 10.34 -21.37 8.28
N PHE A 304 10.53 -21.35 9.60
CA PHE A 304 11.67 -21.98 10.26
C PHE A 304 11.87 -23.45 9.83
N HIS A 305 10.83 -24.28 9.89
CA HIS A 305 10.92 -25.68 9.47
C HIS A 305 11.17 -25.82 7.95
N HIS A 306 10.67 -24.86 7.17
CA HIS A 306 10.97 -24.80 5.75
C HIS A 306 12.46 -24.53 5.51
N LEU A 307 13.08 -23.60 6.24
CA LEU A 307 14.54 -23.35 6.19
C LEU A 307 15.35 -24.60 6.56
N LEU A 308 14.97 -25.29 7.63
CA LEU A 308 15.62 -26.55 8.05
C LEU A 308 15.58 -27.62 6.96
N ARG A 309 14.43 -27.77 6.28
CA ARG A 309 14.29 -28.73 5.18
C ARG A 309 15.27 -28.48 4.03
N TYR A 310 15.64 -27.22 3.80
CA TYR A 310 16.62 -26.80 2.79
C TYR A 310 18.03 -26.56 3.37
N GLN A 311 18.30 -26.99 4.61
CA GLN A 311 19.60 -26.87 5.28
C GLN A 311 20.11 -25.42 5.39
N ARG A 312 19.20 -24.44 5.45
CA ARG A 312 19.50 -23.03 5.70
C ARG A 312 19.67 -22.77 7.21
N PHE A 313 20.66 -23.42 7.81
CA PHE A 313 20.82 -23.45 9.26
C PHE A 313 21.08 -22.08 9.89
N GLU A 314 21.92 -21.25 9.29
CA GLU A 314 22.24 -19.92 9.82
C GLU A 314 20.98 -19.04 9.94
N LYS A 315 20.17 -19.01 8.87
CA LYS A 315 18.92 -18.27 8.82
C LYS A 315 17.87 -18.85 9.76
N ALA A 316 17.75 -20.17 9.83
CA ALA A 316 16.87 -20.83 10.79
C ALA A 316 17.26 -20.51 12.24
N PHE A 317 18.57 -20.44 12.52
CA PHE A 317 19.09 -20.09 13.83
C PHE A 317 18.75 -18.64 14.21
N LEU A 318 18.95 -17.67 13.29
CA LEU A 318 18.55 -16.27 13.52
C LEU A 318 17.05 -16.15 13.79
N LEU A 319 16.22 -16.80 12.98
CA LEU A 319 14.77 -16.80 13.18
C LEU A 319 14.36 -17.45 14.52
N ALA A 320 15.07 -18.48 14.98
CA ALA A 320 14.84 -19.07 16.30
C ALA A 320 15.20 -18.12 17.45
N VAL A 321 16.24 -17.29 17.28
CA VAL A 321 16.58 -16.22 18.23
C VAL A 321 15.46 -15.19 18.30
N ASP A 322 14.96 -14.74 17.15
CA ASP A 322 13.89 -13.74 17.09
C ASP A 322 12.57 -14.24 17.70
N ILE A 323 12.23 -15.52 17.48
CA ILE A 323 11.05 -16.15 18.07
C ILE A 323 11.26 -16.41 19.58
N GLY A 324 12.50 -16.66 20.01
CA GLY A 324 12.86 -16.90 21.40
C GLY A 324 12.33 -18.22 21.97
N ALA A 325 12.16 -19.24 21.13
CA ALA A 325 11.56 -20.51 21.53
C ALA A 325 12.58 -21.65 21.55
N ARG A 326 12.71 -22.31 22.71
CA ARG A 326 13.68 -23.37 22.97
C ARG A 326 13.55 -24.58 22.04
N ASP A 327 12.32 -24.99 21.76
CA ASP A 327 12.00 -26.13 20.90
C ASP A 327 12.69 -26.01 19.53
N LEU A 328 12.67 -24.81 18.95
CA LEU A 328 13.32 -24.54 17.66
C LEU A 328 14.85 -24.75 17.72
N PHE A 329 15.51 -24.34 18.80
CA PHE A 329 16.94 -24.60 18.97
C PHE A 329 17.26 -26.09 19.12
N MET A 330 16.39 -26.86 19.79
CA MET A 330 16.55 -28.31 19.89
C MET A 330 16.34 -28.99 18.53
N ASP A 331 15.41 -28.51 17.69
CA ASP A 331 15.22 -29.01 16.34
C ASP A 331 16.45 -28.76 15.45
N ILE A 332 17.09 -27.59 15.57
CA ILE A 332 18.40 -27.32 14.92
C ILE A 332 19.44 -28.31 15.43
N HIS A 333 19.55 -28.51 16.75
CA HIS A 333 20.55 -29.39 17.35
C HIS A 333 20.48 -30.81 16.78
N TYR A 334 19.30 -31.43 16.80
CA TYR A 334 19.15 -32.81 16.32
C TYR A 334 19.40 -32.93 14.82
N LEU A 335 18.94 -31.97 14.00
CA LEU A 335 19.16 -32.00 12.56
C LEU A 335 20.63 -31.74 12.20
N ALA A 336 21.31 -30.83 12.90
CA ALA A 336 22.73 -30.55 12.72
C ALA A 336 23.59 -31.78 13.09
N LEU A 337 23.25 -32.49 14.16
CA LEU A 337 23.90 -33.76 14.52
C LEU A 337 23.77 -34.82 13.41
N ASP A 338 22.57 -35.00 12.84
CA ASP A 338 22.33 -35.95 11.74
C ASP A 338 23.16 -35.62 10.48
N LYS A 339 23.42 -34.33 10.25
CA LYS A 339 24.24 -33.84 9.12
C LYS A 339 25.74 -33.78 9.40
N GLY A 340 26.17 -34.04 10.63
CA GLY A 340 27.58 -33.97 11.04
C GLY A 340 28.10 -32.56 11.36
N GLU A 341 27.21 -31.56 11.47
CA GLU A 341 27.52 -30.17 11.80
C GLU A 341 27.63 -29.99 13.33
N LEU A 342 28.67 -30.58 13.93
CA LEU A 342 28.83 -30.65 15.40
C LEU A 342 28.92 -29.28 16.07
N ALA A 343 29.63 -28.32 15.46
CA ALA A 343 29.78 -26.97 16.01
C ALA A 343 28.43 -26.25 16.12
N LEU A 344 27.60 -26.32 15.08
CA LEU A 344 26.26 -25.75 15.08
C LEU A 344 25.36 -26.44 16.12
N ALA A 345 25.44 -27.78 16.20
CA ALA A 345 24.67 -28.56 17.15
C ALA A 345 24.97 -28.15 18.61
N GLU A 346 26.24 -27.97 18.97
CA GLU A 346 26.65 -27.53 20.31
C GLU A 346 26.14 -26.13 20.63
N VAL A 347 26.28 -25.20 19.68
CA VAL A 347 25.81 -23.81 19.84
C VAL A 347 24.29 -23.76 20.02
N ALA A 348 23.54 -24.52 19.23
CA ALA A 348 22.08 -24.59 19.35
C ALA A 348 21.63 -25.17 20.70
N LYS A 349 22.27 -26.24 21.18
CA LYS A 349 21.98 -26.82 22.50
C LYS A 349 22.31 -25.86 23.64
N LYS A 350 23.42 -25.12 23.54
CA LYS A 350 23.77 -24.10 24.52
C LYS A 350 22.69 -23.01 24.59
N LYS A 351 22.28 -22.47 23.44
CA LYS A 351 21.21 -21.46 23.40
C LYS A 351 19.87 -21.95 23.90
N ALA A 352 19.50 -23.20 23.62
CA ALA A 352 18.29 -23.82 24.17
C ALA A 352 18.27 -23.80 25.71
N ASN A 353 19.42 -24.10 26.34
CA ASN A 353 19.55 -24.10 27.80
C ASN A 353 19.56 -22.68 28.39
N ASP A 354 20.16 -21.70 27.70
CA ASP A 354 20.17 -20.30 28.13
C ASP A 354 18.73 -19.74 28.24
N ILE A 355 17.88 -20.05 27.27
CA ILE A 355 16.45 -19.63 27.27
C ILE A 355 15.68 -20.27 28.43
N ASP A 356 15.93 -21.56 28.71
CA ASP A 356 15.33 -22.22 29.89
C ASP A 356 15.74 -21.50 31.18
N ALA A 357 17.02 -21.18 31.34
CA ALA A 357 17.53 -20.50 32.53
C ALA A 357 16.91 -19.11 32.71
N GLU A 358 16.76 -18.33 31.64
CA GLU A 358 16.12 -17.00 31.65
C GLU A 358 14.62 -17.07 31.99
N SER A 359 13.92 -18.10 31.51
CA SER A 359 12.49 -18.31 31.80
C SER A 359 12.21 -18.70 33.25
N ILE A 360 13.21 -19.30 33.93
CA ILE A 360 13.14 -19.68 35.34
C ILE A 360 13.40 -18.45 36.23
N THR A 361 14.34 -17.57 35.87
CA THR A 361 14.65 -16.36 36.65
C THR A 361 13.61 -15.24 36.52
N THR A 362 12.82 -15.19 35.43
CA THR A 362 11.71 -14.22 35.30
C THR A 362 10.43 -14.63 36.04
N ARG A 363 10.35 -15.87 36.55
CA ARG A 363 9.22 -16.39 37.33
C ARG A 363 9.44 -16.36 38.85
N ILE A 364 10.60 -15.90 39.31
CA ILE A 364 10.94 -15.62 40.72
C ILE A 364 10.89 -14.11 40.90
#